data_AF-A0A938I9Z2-F1
#
_entry.id   AF-A0A938I9Z2-F1
#
_cell.length_a   1.000
_cell.length_b   1.000
_cell.length_c   1.000
_cell.angle_alpha   90.00
_cell.angle_beta   90.00
_cell.angle_gamma   90.00
#
_symmetry.space_group_name_H-M   'P 1'
#
loop_
_entity.id
_entity.type
_entity.pdbx_description
1 polymer ?
#
loop_
_entity_poly.entity_id
_entity_poly.type
_entity_poly.pdbx_seq_one_letter_code
_entity_poly.pdbx_strand_id
1 'polypeptide(L)'
;MKYKRSIKLIRPGLQLRLTGVFVGMSVLGLVLQACVFMRELASIAAMLPSDGPLVLGELQGTVLRVLGITLALLLPIMLWVGVLVTHRIAGPVYRFETYLLSVIRGERPGNCTLRKGDELVDLCHTINAATAPLRGAAPLDPQKSSDQRKAA
;
A
#
# COMPACT_ATOMS: atom_id res chain seq x y z
N MET A 1 -30.26 -3.64 -15.20
CA MET A 1 -28.82 -3.66 -14.86
C MET A 1 -28.63 -3.00 -13.49
N LYS A 2 -28.25 -3.76 -12.45
CA LYS A 2 -28.08 -3.24 -11.07
C LYS A 2 -26.72 -2.55 -10.97
N TYR A 3 -26.72 -1.23 -10.90
CA TYR A 3 -25.51 -0.42 -10.73
C TYR A 3 -24.92 -0.68 -9.32
N LYS A 4 -23.89 -1.52 -9.24
CA LYS A 4 -23.21 -1.86 -7.99
C LYS A 4 -22.22 -0.73 -7.66
N ARG A 5 -22.68 0.31 -6.97
CA ARG A 5 -21.84 1.45 -6.55
C ARG A 5 -20.69 0.94 -5.66
N SER A 6 -19.48 0.82 -6.22
CA SER A 6 -18.27 0.57 -5.45
C SER A 6 -17.75 1.90 -4.93
N ILE A 7 -18.08 2.23 -3.69
CA ILE A 7 -17.56 3.41 -3.01
C ILE A 7 -16.09 3.09 -2.65
N LYS A 8 -15.15 3.49 -3.52
CA LYS A 8 -13.71 3.17 -3.41
C LYS A 8 -12.98 3.95 -2.30
N LEU A 9 -13.60 4.99 -1.75
CA LEU A 9 -13.06 5.80 -0.66
C LEU A 9 -13.90 5.56 0.60
N ILE A 10 -13.46 4.62 1.44
CA ILE A 10 -14.12 4.35 2.74
C ILE A 10 -13.46 5.19 3.84
N ARG A 11 -12.14 5.47 3.76
CA ARG A 11 -11.40 6.43 4.60
C ARG A 11 -10.19 7.02 3.87
N PRO A 12 -10.29 8.22 3.26
CA PRO A 12 -9.19 8.80 2.49
C PRO A 12 -7.96 9.17 3.34
N GLY A 13 -8.14 9.45 4.64
CA GLY A 13 -7.04 9.92 5.51
C GLY A 13 -5.93 8.89 5.74
N LEU A 14 -6.27 7.64 6.05
CA LEU A 14 -5.27 6.58 6.28
C LEU A 14 -4.60 6.15 4.97
N GLN A 15 -5.37 6.08 3.88
CA GLN A 15 -4.89 5.72 2.55
C GLN A 15 -3.90 6.74 2.00
N LEU A 16 -4.21 8.03 2.15
CA LEU A 16 -3.32 9.11 1.71
C LEU A 16 -2.04 9.17 2.55
N ARG A 17 -2.12 8.88 3.86
CA ARG A 17 -0.92 8.80 4.72
C ARG A 17 0.00 7.65 4.31
N LEU A 18 -0.50 6.42 4.17
CA LEU A 18 0.34 5.29 3.78
C LEU A 18 0.88 5.45 2.34
N THR A 19 0.01 5.77 1.39
CA THR A 19 0.41 5.95 -0.02
C THR A 19 1.39 7.10 -0.15
N GLY A 20 1.19 8.20 0.58
CA GLY A 20 2.11 9.33 0.63
C GLY A 20 3.49 8.97 1.15
N VAL A 21 3.59 8.12 2.19
CA VAL A 21 4.88 7.62 2.69
C VAL A 21 5.59 6.77 1.65
N PHE A 22 4.90 5.85 0.98
CA PHE A 22 5.50 5.04 -0.09
C PHE A 22 5.98 5.88 -1.27
N VAL A 23 5.15 6.81 -1.75
CA VAL A 23 5.54 7.74 -2.83
C VAL A 23 6.72 8.60 -2.41
N GLY A 24 6.71 9.14 -1.19
CA GLY A 24 7.81 9.94 -0.66
C GLY A 24 9.11 9.16 -0.59
N MET A 25 9.07 7.92 -0.13
CA MET A 25 10.24 7.03 -0.08
C MET A 25 10.80 6.73 -1.48
N SER A 26 9.92 6.52 -2.47
CA SER A 26 10.34 6.28 -3.85
C SER A 26 10.91 7.51 -4.53
N VAL A 27 10.31 8.69 -4.30
CA VAL A 27 10.86 9.96 -4.81
C VAL A 27 12.22 10.23 -4.16
N LEU A 28 12.35 10.03 -2.85
CA LEU A 28 13.62 10.17 -2.14
C LEU A 28 14.69 9.21 -2.71
N GLY A 29 14.32 7.95 -2.93
CA GLY A 29 15.21 6.98 -3.56
C GLY A 29 15.66 7.40 -4.96
N LEU A 30 14.74 7.94 -5.77
CA LEU A 30 15.06 8.40 -7.12
C LEU A 30 16.00 9.63 -7.11
N VAL A 31 15.80 10.55 -6.16
CA VAL A 31 16.68 11.71 -5.96
C VAL A 31 18.07 11.26 -5.53
N LEU A 32 18.16 10.34 -4.55
CA LEU A 32 19.43 9.78 -4.11
C LEU A 32 20.16 9.06 -5.24
N GLN A 33 19.44 8.25 -6.03
CA GLN A 33 19.97 7.57 -7.21
C GLN A 33 20.54 8.58 -8.21
N ALA A 34 19.82 9.67 -8.49
CA ALA A 34 20.28 10.72 -9.39
C ALA A 34 21.54 11.43 -8.85
N CYS A 35 21.61 11.69 -7.53
CA CYS A 35 22.79 12.27 -6.89
C CYS A 35 24.02 11.36 -7.01
N VAL A 36 23.86 10.06 -6.72
CA VAL A 36 24.94 9.06 -6.85
C VAL A 36 25.37 8.95 -8.31
N PHE A 37 24.42 8.88 -9.24
CA PHE A 37 24.73 8.83 -10.67
C PHE A 37 25.52 10.07 -11.13
N MET A 38 25.10 11.27 -10.72
CA MET A 38 25.80 12.51 -11.07
C MET A 38 27.21 12.56 -10.47
N ARG A 39 27.41 12.00 -9.27
CA ARG A 39 28.74 11.88 -8.64
C ARG A 39 29.68 10.97 -9.43
N GLU A 40 29.21 9.78 -9.81
CA GLU A 40 29.97 8.83 -10.64
C GLU A 40 30.27 9.39 -12.03
N LEU A 41 29.33 10.12 -12.61
CA LEU A 41 29.54 10.75 -13.91
C LEU A 41 30.58 11.87 -13.86
N ALA A 42 30.55 12.68 -12.79
CA ALA A 42 31.53 13.74 -12.57
C ALA A 42 32.94 13.18 -12.31
N SER A 43 33.06 12.03 -11.65
CA SER A 43 34.36 11.37 -11.43
C SER A 43 34.96 10.87 -12.75
N ILE A 44 34.14 10.30 -13.63
CA ILE A 44 34.56 9.86 -14.97
C ILE A 44 34.95 11.06 -15.83
N ALA A 45 34.15 12.12 -15.85
CA ALA A 45 34.42 13.30 -16.67
C ALA A 45 35.69 14.05 -16.25
N ALA A 46 36.04 14.03 -14.96
CA ALA A 46 37.31 14.58 -14.47
C ALA A 46 38.55 13.82 -15.01
N MET A 47 38.37 12.60 -15.51
CA MET A 47 39.43 11.82 -16.16
C MET A 47 39.58 12.15 -17.66
N LEU A 48 38.66 12.95 -18.25
CA LEU A 48 38.75 13.34 -19.66
C LEU A 48 39.63 14.61 -19.85
N PRO A 49 40.63 14.60 -20.76
CA PRO A 49 41.63 15.66 -20.86
C PRO A 49 41.16 17.04 -21.38
N SER A 50 40.11 17.12 -22.20
CA SER A 50 39.72 18.38 -22.88
C SER A 50 38.21 18.60 -23.00
N ASP A 51 37.40 17.54 -23.03
CA ASP A 51 35.96 17.64 -23.30
C ASP A 51 35.09 17.54 -22.04
N GLY A 52 35.69 17.42 -20.85
CA GLY A 52 35.00 17.20 -19.58
C GLY A 52 33.85 18.20 -19.29
N PRO A 53 34.04 19.53 -19.43
CA PRO A 53 32.99 20.52 -19.16
C PRO A 53 31.80 20.48 -20.13
N LEU A 54 32.07 20.26 -21.42
CA LEU A 54 31.03 20.16 -22.46
C LEU A 54 30.20 18.88 -22.26
N VAL A 55 30.89 17.77 -21.99
CA VAL A 55 30.28 16.48 -21.67
C VAL A 55 29.44 16.56 -20.39
N LEU A 56 29.88 17.28 -19.36
CA LEU A 56 29.10 17.50 -18.12
C LEU A 56 27.79 18.23 -18.38
N GLY A 57 27.81 19.28 -19.21
CA GLY A 57 26.62 20.09 -19.53
C GLY A 57 25.54 19.30 -20.26
N GLU A 58 25.93 18.58 -21.32
CA GLU A 58 25.02 17.72 -22.11
C GLU A 58 24.47 16.55 -21.28
N LEU A 59 25.31 15.95 -20.45
CA LEU A 59 24.90 14.86 -19.57
C LEU A 59 23.98 15.34 -18.45
N GLN A 60 24.21 16.50 -17.86
CA GLN A 60 23.32 17.06 -16.83
C GLN A 60 21.91 17.28 -17.40
N GLY A 61 21.80 17.85 -18.61
CA GLY A 61 20.52 18.02 -19.30
C GLY A 61 19.84 16.67 -19.58
N THR A 62 20.62 15.68 -20.03
CA THR A 62 20.12 14.33 -20.29
C THR A 62 19.62 13.65 -19.01
N VAL A 63 20.37 13.73 -17.91
CA VAL A 63 20.01 13.16 -16.61
C VAL A 63 18.73 13.80 -16.07
N LEU A 64 18.61 15.12 -16.11
CA LEU A 64 17.40 15.83 -15.68
C LEU A 64 16.18 15.44 -16.54
N ARG A 65 16.37 15.28 -17.84
CA ARG A 65 15.31 14.85 -18.76
C ARG A 65 14.85 13.42 -18.47
N VAL A 66 15.78 12.50 -18.29
CA VAL A 66 15.49 11.11 -17.93
C VAL A 66 14.81 11.03 -16.56
N LEU A 67 15.31 11.78 -15.58
CA LEU A 67 14.71 11.86 -14.24
C LEU A 67 13.27 12.39 -14.32
N GLY A 68 13.04 13.46 -15.09
CA GLY A 68 11.72 14.05 -15.29
C GLY A 68 10.73 13.08 -15.95
N ILE A 69 11.15 12.38 -17.00
CA ILE A 69 10.32 11.35 -17.67
C ILE A 69 10.03 10.19 -16.71
N THR A 70 11.03 9.74 -15.97
CA THR A 70 10.89 8.65 -14.99
C THR A 70 9.90 9.05 -13.91
N LEU A 71 10.01 10.26 -13.36
CA LEU A 71 9.10 10.76 -12.33
C LEU A 71 7.66 10.88 -12.88
N ALA A 72 7.50 11.42 -14.09
CA ALA A 72 6.20 11.59 -14.73
C ALA A 72 5.47 10.26 -14.98
N LEU A 73 6.21 9.19 -15.26
CA LEU A 73 5.66 7.84 -15.46
C LEU A 73 5.47 7.08 -14.16
N LEU A 74 6.45 7.14 -13.26
CA LEU A 74 6.50 6.29 -12.06
C LEU A 74 5.57 6.79 -10.97
N LEU A 75 5.42 8.11 -10.81
CA LEU A 75 4.55 8.71 -9.79
C LEU A 75 3.07 8.30 -9.95
N PRO A 76 2.42 8.40 -11.13
CA PRO A 76 1.03 7.97 -11.28
C PRO A 76 0.86 6.46 -11.09
N ILE A 77 1.81 5.64 -11.54
CA ILE A 77 1.79 4.18 -11.33
C ILE A 77 1.87 3.88 -9.83
N MET A 78 2.79 4.52 -9.11
CA MET A 78 2.97 4.32 -7.67
C MET A 78 1.76 4.77 -6.86
N LEU A 79 1.15 5.91 -7.20
CA LEU A 79 -0.12 6.33 -6.60
C LEU A 79 -1.21 5.28 -6.85
N TRP A 80 -1.32 4.78 -8.07
CA TRP A 80 -2.34 3.80 -8.41
C TRP A 80 -2.14 2.48 -7.64
N VAL A 81 -0.92 1.95 -7.61
CA VAL A 81 -0.57 0.73 -6.87
C VAL A 81 -0.78 0.93 -5.37
N GLY A 82 -0.31 2.05 -4.81
CA GLY A 82 -0.47 2.36 -3.39
C GLY A 82 -1.93 2.43 -2.97
N VAL A 83 -2.79 3.05 -3.79
CA VAL A 83 -4.24 3.06 -3.56
C VAL A 83 -4.84 1.65 -3.64
N LEU A 84 -4.46 0.85 -4.64
CA LEU A 84 -4.96 -0.52 -4.81
C LEU A 84 -4.60 -1.41 -3.61
N VAL A 85 -3.34 -1.37 -3.17
CA VAL A 85 -2.85 -2.14 -2.02
C VAL A 85 -3.55 -1.68 -0.75
N THR A 86 -3.61 -0.36 -0.50
CA THR A 86 -4.22 0.13 0.74
C THR A 86 -5.73 -0.13 0.79
N HIS A 87 -6.40 -0.24 -0.36
CA HIS A 87 -7.81 -0.63 -0.41
C HIS A 87 -8.06 -2.05 0.10
N ARG A 88 -7.12 -2.99 -0.09
CA ARG A 88 -7.23 -4.37 0.44
C ARG A 88 -7.17 -4.44 1.96
N ILE A 89 -6.66 -3.41 2.62
CA ILE A 89 -6.53 -3.32 4.08
C ILE A 89 -7.65 -2.43 4.66
N ALA A 90 -7.89 -1.25 4.07
CA ALA A 90 -8.85 -0.28 4.59
C ALA A 90 -10.30 -0.80 4.58
N GLY A 91 -10.69 -1.59 3.57
CA GLY A 91 -12.01 -2.19 3.48
C GLY A 91 -12.32 -3.14 4.66
N PRO A 92 -11.46 -4.15 4.92
CA PRO A 92 -11.57 -5.01 6.09
C PRO A 92 -11.57 -4.27 7.42
N VAL A 93 -10.70 -3.28 7.60
CA VAL A 93 -10.62 -2.49 8.85
C VAL A 93 -11.94 -1.79 9.14
N TYR A 94 -12.57 -1.16 8.14
CA TYR A 94 -13.88 -0.54 8.32
C TYR A 94 -14.98 -1.54 8.68
N ARG A 95 -14.94 -2.75 8.10
CA ARG A 95 -15.86 -3.84 8.47
C ARG A 95 -15.67 -4.27 9.92
N PHE A 96 -14.43 -4.38 10.39
CA PHE A 96 -14.14 -4.72 11.79
C PHE A 96 -14.66 -3.67 12.74
N GLU A 97 -14.46 -2.38 12.45
CA GLU A 97 -14.96 -1.31 13.29
C GLU A 97 -16.49 -1.32 13.38
N THR A 98 -17.18 -1.46 12.25
CA THR A 98 -18.64 -1.54 12.21
C THR A 98 -19.15 -2.74 13.00
N TYR A 99 -18.47 -3.88 12.88
CA TYR A 99 -18.78 -5.11 13.60
C TYR A 99 -18.52 -5.02 15.10
N LEU A 100 -17.40 -4.43 15.51
CA LEU A 100 -17.08 -4.25 16.92
C LEU A 100 -18.02 -3.24 17.58
N LEU A 101 -18.40 -2.17 16.86
CA LEU A 101 -19.39 -1.21 17.34
C LEU A 101 -20.75 -1.84 17.59
N SER A 102 -21.23 -2.76 16.74
CA SER A 102 -22.48 -3.47 17.02
C SER A 102 -22.36 -4.38 18.25
N VAL A 103 -21.24 -5.09 18.41
CA VAL A 103 -20.98 -5.88 19.63
C VAL A 103 -20.93 -4.99 20.89
N ILE A 104 -20.27 -3.82 20.82
CA ILE A 104 -20.21 -2.85 21.92
C ILE A 104 -21.61 -2.35 22.29
N ARG A 105 -22.50 -2.17 21.32
CA ARG A 105 -23.91 -1.80 21.56
C ARG A 105 -24.76 -2.93 22.16
N GLY A 106 -24.16 -4.09 22.43
CA GLY A 106 -24.86 -5.27 22.94
C GLY A 106 -25.67 -6.00 21.86
N GLU A 107 -25.51 -5.64 20.59
CA GLU A 107 -26.10 -6.40 19.50
C GLU A 107 -25.39 -7.76 19.40
N ARG A 108 -26.09 -8.76 18.86
CA ARG A 108 -25.55 -10.10 18.62
C ARG A 108 -25.36 -10.34 17.12
N PRO A 109 -24.45 -9.60 16.45
CA PRO A 109 -24.22 -9.79 15.03
C PRO A 109 -23.69 -11.20 14.76
N GLY A 110 -24.04 -11.77 13.60
CA GLY A 110 -23.41 -12.99 13.10
C GLY A 110 -21.89 -12.79 12.88
N ASN A 111 -21.17 -13.84 12.49
CA ASN A 111 -19.71 -13.74 12.32
C ASN A 111 -19.34 -12.71 11.24
N CYS A 112 -18.31 -11.91 11.51
CA CYS A 112 -17.67 -11.06 10.53
C CYS A 112 -17.05 -11.94 9.43
N THR A 113 -17.17 -11.53 8.17
CA THR A 113 -16.56 -12.23 7.04
C THR A 113 -15.89 -11.24 6.11
N LEU A 114 -14.75 -11.63 5.56
CA LEU A 114 -14.02 -10.87 4.54
C LEU A 114 -14.14 -11.53 3.17
N ARG A 115 -13.82 -10.78 2.12
CA ARG A 115 -13.85 -11.28 0.74
C ARG A 115 -12.61 -12.13 0.47
N LYS A 116 -12.71 -13.03 -0.50
CA LYS A 116 -11.55 -13.76 -1.02
C LYS A 116 -10.52 -12.74 -1.55
N GLY A 117 -9.31 -12.77 -1.01
CA GLY A 117 -8.21 -11.87 -1.40
C GLY A 117 -7.98 -10.67 -0.48
N ASP A 118 -8.78 -10.52 0.59
CA ASP A 118 -8.47 -9.57 1.66
C ASP A 118 -7.31 -10.11 2.52
N GLU A 119 -6.40 -9.25 2.96
CA GLU A 119 -5.18 -9.61 3.71
C GLU A 119 -5.48 -9.98 5.18
N LEU A 120 -6.57 -9.44 5.75
CA LEU A 120 -6.85 -9.48 7.19
C LEU A 120 -7.79 -10.63 7.61
N VAL A 121 -7.81 -11.73 6.86
CA VAL A 121 -8.71 -12.86 7.11
C VAL A 121 -8.42 -13.51 8.47
N ASP A 122 -7.16 -13.71 8.83
CA ASP A 122 -6.78 -14.32 10.10
C ASP A 122 -7.17 -13.45 11.31
N LEU A 123 -7.04 -12.13 11.15
CA LEU A 123 -7.54 -11.17 12.14
C LEU A 123 -9.07 -11.23 12.26
N CYS A 124 -9.78 -11.41 11.14
CA CYS A 124 -11.24 -11.59 11.14
C CYS A 124 -11.64 -12.82 11.97
N HIS A 125 -10.95 -13.94 11.80
CA HIS A 125 -11.18 -15.16 12.59
C HIS A 125 -10.91 -14.92 14.08
N THR A 126 -9.81 -14.25 14.41
CA THR A 126 -9.45 -13.90 15.78
C THR A 126 -10.51 -12.99 16.42
N ILE A 127 -10.98 -11.96 15.71
CA ILE A 127 -12.05 -11.07 16.17
C ILE A 127 -13.33 -11.86 16.42
N ASN A 128 -13.72 -12.75 15.52
CA ASN A 128 -14.94 -13.56 15.68
C ASN A 128 -14.87 -14.49 16.91
N ALA A 129 -13.71 -15.11 17.15
CA ALA A 129 -13.48 -15.94 18.32
C ALA A 129 -13.51 -15.12 19.61
N ALA A 130 -12.84 -13.95 19.62
CA ALA A 130 -12.80 -13.06 20.77
C ALA A 130 -14.18 -12.50 21.15
N THR A 131 -15.04 -12.20 20.17
CA THR A 131 -16.40 -11.68 20.42
C THR A 131 -17.45 -12.78 20.59
N ALA A 132 -17.14 -14.05 20.31
CA ALA A 132 -18.12 -15.14 20.41
C ALA A 132 -18.80 -15.23 21.79
N PRO A 133 -18.07 -15.14 22.93
CA PRO A 133 -18.69 -15.18 24.25
C PRO A 133 -19.67 -14.03 24.49
N LEU A 134 -19.33 -12.82 24.03
CA LEU A 134 -20.15 -11.62 24.19
C LEU A 134 -21.44 -11.66 23.36
N ARG A 135 -21.41 -12.37 22.24
CA ARG A 135 -22.54 -12.52 21.33
C ARG A 135 -23.41 -13.75 21.62
N GLY A 136 -23.00 -14.59 22.57
CA GLY A 136 -23.65 -15.89 22.82
C GLY A 136 -23.49 -16.88 21.65
N ALA A 137 -22.43 -16.73 20.85
CA ALA A 137 -22.11 -17.64 19.76
C ALA A 137 -21.22 -18.79 20.25
N ALA A 138 -21.29 -19.95 19.61
CA ALA A 138 -20.41 -21.08 19.92
C ALA A 138 -18.94 -20.67 19.82
N PRO A 139 -18.05 -21.13 20.73
CA PRO A 139 -16.63 -20.84 20.66
C PRO A 139 -16.06 -21.28 19.31
N LEU A 140 -15.44 -20.34 18.60
CA LEU A 140 -14.74 -20.60 17.36
C LEU A 140 -13.26 -20.79 17.67
N ASP A 141 -12.69 -21.92 17.25
CA ASP A 141 -11.25 -22.14 17.28
C ASP A 141 -10.60 -21.37 16.10
N PRO A 142 -9.77 -20.35 16.37
CA PRO A 142 -9.14 -19.57 15.31
C PRO A 142 -8.20 -20.42 14.43
N GLN A 143 -7.47 -21.38 15.03
CA GLN A 143 -6.41 -22.15 14.36
C GLN A 143 -6.98 -23.16 13.36
N LYS A 144 -8.12 -23.78 13.66
CA LYS A 144 -8.77 -24.74 12.77
C LYS A 144 -9.19 -24.14 11.43
N SER A 145 -9.53 -22.85 11.41
CA SER A 145 -9.99 -22.14 10.21
C SER A 145 -8.86 -21.66 9.30
N SER A 146 -7.69 -21.31 9.86
CA SER A 146 -6.50 -20.93 9.10
C SER A 146 -5.84 -22.13 8.42
N ASP A 147 -5.83 -23.28 9.11
CA ASP A 147 -5.15 -24.48 8.63
C ASP A 147 -5.87 -25.14 7.44
N GLN A 148 -7.21 -25.15 7.44
CA GLN A 148 -8.01 -25.61 6.30
C GLN A 148 -7.81 -24.77 5.03
N ARG A 149 -7.36 -23.52 5.16
CA ARG A 149 -7.11 -22.63 4.01
C ARG A 149 -5.69 -22.75 3.46
N LYS A 150 -4.71 -23.15 4.28
CA LYS A 150 -3.34 -23.43 3.80
C LYS A 150 -3.23 -24.78 3.09
N ALA A 151 -4.18 -25.69 3.34
CA ALA A 151 -4.21 -27.02 2.75
C ALA A 151 -5.01 -27.13 1.43
N ALA A 152 -5.60 -26.02 0.95
CA ALA A 152 -6.45 -25.96 -0.25
C ALA A 152 -5.92 -24.92 -1.25
#